data_AF-A0A7X7KMX7-F1
#
_entry.id   AF-A0A7X7KMX7-F1
#
_cell.length_a   1.000
_cell.length_b   1.000
_cell.length_c   1.000
_cell.angle_alpha   90.00
_cell.angle_beta   90.00
_cell.angle_gamma   90.00
#
_symmetry.space_group_name_H-M   'P 1'
#
loop_
_entity.id
_entity.type
_entity.pdbx_description
1 polymer ?
#
loop_
_entity_poly.entity_id
_entity_poly.type
_entity_poly.pdbx_seq_one_letter_code
_entity_poly.pdbx_strand_id
1 'polypeptide(L)'
;PPAPPPATPPTAPAVAVPTPPPVPARRLIACDVRYVFSRVNASGRPVALVEILDPGRPGTAPAVRQVGVDDVVFGMRIQSFTDQSLVLTDASGRRHTVAFGGSSRVVGELESAP
;
A
#
# COMPACT_ATOMS: atom_id res chain seq x y z
N PRO A 1 52.56 -36.72 43.46
CA PRO A 1 52.32 -35.36 42.90
C PRO A 1 50.86 -35.28 42.45
N PRO A 2 50.11 -34.18 42.66
CA PRO A 2 48.73 -34.10 42.21
C PRO A 2 48.66 -33.85 40.70
N ALA A 3 47.67 -34.47 40.03
CA ALA A 3 47.46 -34.37 38.59
C ALA A 3 46.94 -32.98 38.19
N PRO A 4 47.26 -32.48 36.97
CA PRO A 4 46.76 -31.19 36.50
C PRO A 4 45.25 -31.23 36.23
N PRO A 5 44.53 -30.09 36.34
CA PRO A 5 43.10 -30.04 36.08
C PRO A 5 42.78 -30.23 34.60
N PRO A 6 41.56 -30.70 34.26
CA PRO A 6 41.18 -31.01 32.89
C PRO A 6 40.97 -29.72 32.08
N ALA A 7 41.51 -29.71 30.86
CA ALA A 7 41.37 -28.60 29.93
C ALA A 7 39.94 -28.51 29.38
N THR A 8 39.35 -27.32 29.44
CA THR A 8 38.04 -27.00 28.86
C THR A 8 38.09 -27.12 27.33
N PRO A 9 37.09 -27.73 26.68
CA PRO A 9 37.06 -27.81 25.21
C PRO A 9 36.79 -26.43 24.58
N PRO A 10 37.25 -26.19 23.34
CA PRO A 10 37.06 -24.92 22.66
C PRO A 10 35.59 -24.71 22.27
N THR A 11 35.04 -23.56 22.62
CA THR A 11 33.71 -23.09 22.19
C THR A 11 33.69 -22.94 20.66
N ALA A 12 32.78 -23.66 20.00
CA ALA A 12 32.58 -23.56 18.56
C ALA A 12 32.11 -22.14 18.16
N PRO A 13 32.55 -21.60 17.01
CA PRO A 13 32.11 -20.28 16.56
C PRO A 13 30.62 -20.31 16.21
N ALA A 14 29.85 -19.41 16.82
CA ALA A 14 28.44 -19.21 16.49
C ALA A 14 28.31 -18.76 15.03
N VAL A 15 27.61 -19.56 14.22
CA VAL A 15 27.27 -19.21 12.84
C VAL A 15 26.40 -17.95 12.88
N ALA A 16 26.92 -16.84 12.35
CA ALA A 16 26.16 -15.62 12.19
C ALA A 16 24.99 -15.88 11.22
N VAL A 17 23.77 -15.93 11.76
CA VAL A 17 22.56 -16.00 10.94
C VAL A 17 22.44 -14.66 10.19
N PRO A 18 22.31 -14.62 8.86
CA PRO A 18 22.12 -13.37 8.14
C PRO A 18 20.81 -12.74 8.61
N THR A 19 20.90 -11.51 9.14
CA THR A 19 19.74 -10.70 9.49
C THR A 19 18.90 -10.51 8.23
N PRO A 20 17.60 -10.85 8.23
CA PRO A 20 16.75 -10.59 7.07
C PRO A 20 16.77 -9.09 6.74
N PRO A 21 16.70 -8.70 5.45
CA PRO A 21 16.70 -7.30 5.07
C PRO A 21 15.54 -6.57 5.78
N PRO A 22 15.73 -5.31 6.21
CA PRO A 22 14.68 -4.54 6.84
C PRO A 22 13.48 -4.48 5.88
N VAL A 23 12.34 -5.02 6.31
CA VAL A 23 11.09 -4.89 5.57
C VAL A 23 10.79 -3.39 5.47
N PRO A 24 10.59 -2.82 4.26
CA PRO A 24 10.29 -1.39 4.14
C PRO A 24 9.06 -1.07 4.99
N ALA A 25 9.21 -0.09 5.87
CA ALA A 25 8.12 0.36 6.73
C ALA A 25 7.01 0.96 5.85
N ARG A 26 5.95 0.19 5.62
CA ARG A 26 4.74 0.67 4.94
C ARG A 26 4.09 1.70 5.84
N ARG A 27 3.98 2.95 5.37
CA ARG A 27 3.34 4.03 6.12
C ARG A 27 1.91 4.19 5.63
N LEU A 28 0.97 4.09 6.56
CA LEU A 28 -0.42 4.46 6.31
C LEU A 28 -0.54 5.98 6.29
N ILE A 29 -1.12 6.53 5.23
CA ILE A 29 -1.37 7.95 5.04
C ILE A 29 -2.85 8.19 4.79
N ALA A 30 -3.41 9.25 5.37
CA ALA A 30 -4.73 9.70 4.95
C ALA A 30 -4.58 10.38 3.60
N CYS A 31 -5.36 10.01 2.58
CA CYS A 31 -5.39 10.66 1.28
C CYS A 31 -6.84 10.94 0.85
N ASP A 32 -7.02 11.91 -0.04
CA ASP A 32 -8.33 12.21 -0.62
C ASP A 32 -8.41 11.54 -1.99
N VAL A 33 -9.41 10.68 -2.18
CA VAL A 33 -9.69 10.03 -3.46
C VAL A 33 -10.91 10.68 -4.07
N ARG A 34 -10.75 11.21 -5.28
CA ARG A 34 -11.81 11.79 -6.09
C ARG A 34 -12.14 10.88 -7.25
N TYR A 35 -13.44 10.62 -7.43
CA TYR A 35 -13.92 9.86 -8.56
C TYR A 35 -14.24 10.81 -9.74
N VAL A 36 -13.48 10.70 -10.82
CA VAL A 36 -13.57 11.64 -11.96
C VAL A 36 -14.58 11.16 -12.98
N PHE A 37 -14.39 9.95 -13.53
CA PHE A 37 -15.36 9.30 -14.42
C PHE A 37 -15.09 7.81 -14.61
N SER A 38 -16.05 7.05 -15.12
CA SER A 38 -15.85 5.71 -15.67
C SER A 38 -16.05 5.65 -17.18
N ARG A 39 -15.34 4.74 -17.84
CA ARG A 39 -15.52 4.43 -19.25
C ARG A 39 -15.26 2.95 -19.51
N VAL A 40 -15.57 2.50 -20.71
CA VAL A 40 -15.11 1.20 -21.22
C VAL A 40 -13.81 1.43 -22.00
N ASN A 41 -12.78 0.64 -21.73
CA ASN A 41 -11.51 0.74 -22.44
C ASN A 41 -11.57 0.07 -23.84
N ALA A 42 -10.49 0.16 -24.62
CA ALA A 42 -10.42 -0.43 -25.96
C ALA A 42 -10.63 -1.96 -25.99
N SER A 43 -10.44 -2.65 -24.85
CA SER A 43 -10.64 -4.09 -24.69
C SER A 43 -12.05 -4.46 -24.19
N GLY A 44 -12.99 -3.50 -24.14
CA GLY A 44 -14.34 -3.74 -23.65
C GLY A 44 -14.46 -3.86 -22.12
N ARG A 45 -13.41 -3.52 -21.35
CA ARG A 45 -13.42 -3.63 -19.89
C ARG A 45 -13.80 -2.29 -19.24
N PRO A 46 -14.67 -2.29 -18.22
CA PRO A 46 -14.97 -1.09 -17.46
C PRO A 46 -13.71 -0.64 -16.71
N VAL A 47 -13.43 0.66 -16.75
CA VAL A 47 -12.33 1.31 -16.06
C VAL A 47 -12.81 2.63 -15.46
N ALA A 48 -12.35 2.97 -14.27
CA ALA A 48 -12.57 4.25 -13.62
C ALA A 48 -11.30 5.10 -13.67
N LEU A 49 -11.45 6.41 -13.75
CA LEU A 49 -10.38 7.37 -13.54
C LEU A 49 -10.55 7.97 -12.14
N VAL A 50 -9.51 7.84 -11.32
CA VAL A 50 -9.47 8.36 -9.95
C VAL A 50 -8.31 9.33 -9.80
N GLU A 51 -8.56 10.40 -9.06
CA GLU A 51 -7.57 11.37 -8.64
C GLU A 51 -7.25 11.12 -7.17
N ILE A 52 -5.97 10.96 -6.85
CA ILE A 52 -5.50 10.73 -5.49
C ILE A 52 -4.70 11.95 -5.08
N LEU A 53 -5.22 12.70 -4.11
CA LEU A 53 -4.56 13.85 -3.51
C LEU A 53 -3.86 13.39 -2.22
N ASP A 54 -2.54 13.45 -2.22
CA ASP A 54 -1.71 13.06 -1.07
C ASP A 54 -1.40 14.29 -0.19
N PRO A 55 -1.99 14.39 1.02
CA PRO A 55 -1.67 15.46 1.95
C PRO A 55 -0.30 15.27 2.63
N GLY A 56 0.33 14.10 2.52
CA GLY A 56 1.67 13.83 3.03
C GLY A 56 2.80 14.52 2.25
N ARG A 57 2.52 15.02 1.04
CA ARG A 57 3.43 15.86 0.26
C ARG A 57 2.72 17.13 -0.25
N PRO A 58 2.55 18.15 0.61
CA PRO A 58 1.95 19.41 0.20
C PRO A 58 2.71 20.01 -0.99
N GLY A 59 1.98 20.37 -2.06
CA GLY A 59 2.55 20.87 -3.31
C GLY A 59 2.70 19.84 -4.43
N THR A 60 2.36 18.56 -4.17
CA THR A 60 2.36 17.53 -5.21
C THR A 60 1.03 17.57 -5.98
N ALA A 61 1.11 17.55 -7.31
CA ALA A 61 -0.08 17.45 -8.15
C ALA A 61 -0.86 16.15 -7.83
N PRO A 62 -2.21 16.17 -7.93
CA PRO A 62 -3.01 14.97 -7.72
C PRO A 62 -2.57 13.87 -8.68
N ALA A 63 -2.38 12.66 -8.14
CA ALA A 63 -2.01 11.51 -8.93
C ALA A 63 -3.27 10.96 -9.62
N VAL A 64 -3.35 11.17 -10.93
CA VAL A 64 -4.42 10.60 -11.76
C VAL A 64 -4.06 9.15 -12.10
N ARG A 65 -4.99 8.21 -11.85
CA ARG A 65 -4.83 6.78 -12.11
C ARG A 65 -6.08 6.24 -12.80
N GLN A 66 -5.87 5.39 -13.80
CA GLN A 66 -6.94 4.59 -14.38
C GLN A 66 -6.94 3.23 -13.67
N VAL A 67 -8.09 2.81 -13.16
CA VAL A 67 -8.24 1.62 -12.31
C VAL A 67 -9.36 0.71 -12.82
N GLY A 68 -9.15 -0.59 -12.71
CA GLY A 68 -10.19 -1.60 -12.95
C GLY A 68 -10.89 -2.03 -11.66
N VAL A 69 -11.89 -2.90 -11.80
CA VAL A 69 -12.41 -3.67 -10.66
C VAL A 69 -11.31 -4.63 -10.19
N ASP A 70 -11.17 -4.78 -8.86
CA ASP A 70 -10.13 -5.56 -8.18
C ASP A 70 -8.70 -4.99 -8.23
N ASP A 71 -8.52 -3.83 -8.88
CA ASP A 71 -7.23 -3.14 -8.93
C ASP A 71 -6.84 -2.58 -7.56
N VAL A 72 -5.54 -2.54 -7.26
CA VAL A 72 -5.01 -2.06 -5.97
C VAL A 72 -4.09 -0.88 -6.23
N VAL A 73 -4.45 0.28 -5.69
CA VAL A 73 -3.75 1.54 -5.90
C VAL A 73 -3.51 2.21 -4.56
N PHE A 74 -2.25 2.53 -4.22
CA PHE A 74 -1.88 3.09 -2.92
C PHE A 74 -2.44 2.27 -1.74
N GLY A 75 -2.38 0.94 -1.81
CA GLY A 75 -2.95 0.04 -0.79
C GLY A 75 -4.50 0.00 -0.74
N MET A 76 -5.18 0.74 -1.60
CA MET A 76 -6.64 0.76 -1.69
C MET A 76 -7.11 -0.17 -2.80
N ARG A 77 -8.06 -1.06 -2.50
CA ARG A 77 -8.64 -1.98 -3.49
C ARG A 77 -9.96 -1.44 -4.03
N ILE A 78 -10.08 -1.37 -5.35
CA ILE A 78 -11.34 -1.01 -6.00
C ILE A 78 -12.28 -2.23 -5.99
N GLN A 79 -13.42 -2.10 -5.33
CA GLN A 79 -14.41 -3.19 -5.26
C GLN A 79 -15.40 -3.15 -6.42
N SER A 80 -15.88 -1.96 -6.76
CA SER A 80 -16.80 -1.75 -7.88
C SER A 80 -16.89 -0.28 -8.23
N PHE A 81 -17.37 0.03 -9.42
CA PHE A 81 -17.77 1.39 -9.78
C PHE A 81 -18.90 1.34 -10.79
N THR A 82 -19.66 2.42 -10.79
CA THR A 82 -20.77 2.71 -11.68
C THR A 82 -20.61 4.14 -12.19
N ASP A 83 -21.46 4.57 -13.10
CA ASP A 83 -21.48 5.96 -13.55
C ASP A 83 -21.77 6.95 -12.39
N GLN A 84 -22.36 6.47 -11.29
CA GLN A 84 -22.77 7.31 -10.16
C GLN A 84 -21.85 7.24 -8.95
N SER A 85 -21.11 6.15 -8.77
CA SER A 85 -20.30 5.94 -7.57
C SER A 85 -19.15 4.97 -7.77
N LEU A 86 -18.09 5.17 -7.00
CA LEU A 86 -16.93 4.30 -6.84
C LEU A 86 -16.97 3.70 -5.43
N VAL A 87 -16.79 2.39 -5.34
CA VAL A 87 -16.67 1.67 -4.08
C VAL A 87 -15.24 1.13 -3.97
N LEU A 88 -14.56 1.48 -2.90
CA LEU A 88 -13.20 1.02 -2.64
C LEU A 88 -13.05 0.57 -1.18
N THR A 89 -12.03 -0.23 -0.93
CA THR A 89 -11.59 -0.59 0.42
C THR A 89 -10.24 0.04 0.64
N ASP A 90 -10.10 0.82 1.70
CA ASP A 90 -8.85 1.47 2.04
C ASP A 90 -7.85 0.49 2.67
N ALA A 91 -6.60 0.91 2.88
CA ALA A 91 -5.56 0.07 3.46
C ALA A 91 -5.82 -0.33 4.92
N SER A 92 -6.75 0.34 5.61
CA SER A 92 -7.22 -0.04 6.94
C SER A 92 -8.30 -1.14 6.91
N GLY A 93 -8.73 -1.54 5.72
CA GLY A 93 -9.83 -2.49 5.52
C GLY A 93 -11.22 -1.85 5.57
N ARG A 94 -11.32 -0.51 5.64
CA ARG A 94 -12.61 0.18 5.65
C ARG A 94 -13.12 0.38 4.24
N ARG A 95 -14.41 0.06 4.05
CA ARG A 95 -15.11 0.30 2.78
C ARG A 95 -15.58 1.75 2.70
N HIS A 96 -15.36 2.37 1.56
CA HIS A 96 -15.77 3.73 1.23
C HIS A 96 -16.59 3.74 -0.05
N THR A 97 -17.57 4.63 -0.11
CA THR A 97 -18.36 4.91 -1.32
C THR A 97 -18.16 6.38 -1.67
N VAL A 98 -17.66 6.63 -2.88
CA VAL A 98 -17.39 7.98 -3.41
C VAL A 98 -18.38 8.25 -4.52
N ALA A 99 -19.16 9.32 -4.41
CA ALA A 99 -20.06 9.74 -5.48
C ALA A 99 -19.28 10.28 -6.68
N PHE A 100 -19.85 10.17 -7.87
CA PHE A 100 -19.30 10.76 -9.09
C PHE A 100 -19.03 12.26 -8.93
N GLY A 101 -17.82 12.69 -9.32
CA GLY A 101 -17.34 14.07 -9.15
C GLY A 101 -16.96 14.44 -7.71
N GLY A 102 -17.34 13.62 -6.73
CA GLY A 102 -17.06 13.79 -5.31
C GLY A 102 -15.71 13.23 -4.89
N SER A 103 -15.31 13.59 -3.67
CA SER A 103 -14.11 13.07 -3.01
C SER A 103 -14.45 12.44 -1.66
N SER A 104 -13.65 11.45 -1.28
CA SER A 104 -13.70 10.88 0.06
C SER A 104 -12.29 10.75 0.62
N ARG A 105 -12.18 11.00 1.93
CA ARG A 105 -10.94 10.84 2.66
C ARG A 105 -10.79 9.40 3.13
N VAL A 106 -9.70 8.78 2.73
CA VAL A 106 -9.44 7.34 2.90
C VAL A 106 -8.02 7.12 3.39
N VAL A 107 -7.70 5.91 3.83
CA VAL A 107 -6.34 5.54 4.26
C VAL A 107 -5.64 4.77 3.15
N GLY A 108 -4.59 5.36 2.58
CA GLY A 108 -3.69 4.68 1.64
C GLY A 108 -2.43 4.15 2.30
N GLU A 109 -1.71 3.28 1.61
CA GLU A 109 -0.31 2.94 1.89
C GLU A 109 0.61 3.74 0.97
N LEU A 110 1.54 4.48 1.57
CA LEU A 110 2.67 5.05 0.88
C LEU A 110 3.83 4.07 1.00
N GLU A 111 4.30 3.56 -0.15
CA GLU A 111 5.57 2.86 -0.20
C GLU A 111 6.66 3.89 0.11
N SER A 112 7.31 3.74 1.27
CA SER A 112 8.52 4.48 1.59
C SER A 112 9.57 4.08 0.56
N ALA A 113 9.80 4.93 -0.44
CA ALA A 113 10.90 4.75 -1.38
C ALA A 113 12.22 4.64 -0.59
N PRO A 114 13.14 3.75 -1.00
CA PRO A 114 14.42 3.54 -0.33
C PRO A 114 15.35 4.75 -0.42
#